data_AF-A0A8D8EXF5-F1
#
_entry.id   AF-A0A8D8EXF5-F1
#
_cell.length_a   1.000
_cell.length_b   1.000
_cell.length_c   1.000
_cell.angle_alpha   90.00
_cell.angle_beta   90.00
_cell.angle_gamma   90.00
#
_symmetry.space_group_name_H-M   'P 1'
#
loop_
_entity.id
_entity.type
_entity.pdbx_description
1 polymer ?
#
loop_
_entity_poly.entity_id
_entity_poly.type
_entity_poly.pdbx_seq_one_letter_code
_entity_poly.pdbx_strand_id
1 'polypeptide(L)'
;MTSYDRDRRIWSGPRQPCVFNPECNYGQIVMNLLERSPDKVIQIDGDTGATMTRAEMRLRIVRAAQNLTKLGYGVGDIASVVAVNSENLAPLVLALQVIGVGFNALAPSFDADEMAHMMRQTESKLVFCDADNYDTVQVATRKVGFGGRIFVMENAPNEECAVDQLFRTTGMEHVF
;
A
#
# COMPACT_ATOMS: atom_id res chain seq x y z
N MET A 1 -9.33 22.14 21.51
CA MET A 1 -9.56 21.43 22.77
C MET A 1 -10.89 20.72 22.67
N THR A 2 -10.98 19.48 23.15
CA THR A 2 -12.23 18.71 23.16
C THR A 2 -13.22 19.31 24.17
N SER A 3 -14.48 19.46 23.81
CA SER A 3 -15.55 19.98 24.67
C SER A 3 -16.74 19.02 24.72
N TYR A 4 -17.50 19.05 25.82
CA TYR A 4 -18.72 18.27 25.99
C TYR A 4 -19.92 19.20 26.11
N ASP A 5 -20.91 19.01 25.24
CA ASP A 5 -22.23 19.62 25.33
C ASP A 5 -23.14 18.70 26.15
N ARG A 6 -23.47 19.12 27.38
CA ARG A 6 -24.26 18.32 28.33
C ARG A 6 -25.72 18.16 27.89
N ASP A 7 -26.29 19.19 27.26
CA ASP A 7 -27.71 19.20 26.87
C ASP A 7 -27.92 18.30 25.64
N ARG A 8 -26.97 18.35 24.69
CA ARG A 8 -26.97 17.46 23.50
C ARG A 8 -26.36 16.09 23.76
N ARG A 9 -25.62 15.92 24.87
CA ARG A 9 -24.83 14.72 25.19
C ARG A 9 -23.80 14.40 24.10
N ILE A 10 -23.17 15.43 23.53
CA ILE A 10 -22.21 15.29 22.42
C ILE A 10 -20.83 15.75 22.86
N TRP A 11 -19.81 14.93 22.59
CA TRP A 11 -18.41 15.33 22.62
C TRP A 11 -18.00 15.88 21.25
N SER A 12 -17.35 17.04 21.23
CA SER A 12 -16.82 17.66 20.01
C SER A 12 -15.33 17.94 20.15
N GLY A 13 -14.55 17.54 19.14
CA GLY A 13 -13.17 17.97 18.99
C GLY A 13 -13.05 19.39 18.44
N PRO A 14 -11.83 19.98 18.42
CA PRO A 14 -11.60 21.22 17.70
C PRO A 14 -11.93 21.05 16.20
N ARG A 15 -12.68 21.99 15.62
CA ARG A 15 -12.86 22.03 14.16
C ARG A 15 -11.56 22.50 13.51
N GLN A 16 -10.96 21.65 12.70
CA GLN A 16 -9.87 22.01 11.81
C GLN A 16 -10.42 22.07 10.37
N PRO A 17 -10.44 23.26 9.73
CA PRO A 17 -10.87 23.35 8.35
C PRO A 17 -9.90 22.55 7.45
N CYS A 18 -10.43 21.80 6.50
CA CYS A 18 -9.62 21.13 5.50
C CYS A 18 -8.90 22.17 4.64
N VAL A 19 -7.59 22.01 4.45
CA VAL A 19 -6.76 22.89 3.61
C VAL A 19 -6.58 22.34 2.20
N PHE A 20 -7.12 21.16 1.91
CA PHE A 20 -7.04 20.50 0.60
C PHE A 20 -8.32 20.74 -0.20
N ASN A 21 -8.17 20.78 -1.53
CA ASN A 21 -9.31 20.82 -2.44
C ASN A 21 -10.16 19.55 -2.23
N PRO A 22 -11.47 19.66 -1.93
CA PRO A 22 -12.36 18.50 -1.77
C PRO A 22 -12.50 17.65 -3.04
N GLU A 23 -12.15 18.16 -4.22
CA GLU A 23 -12.14 17.41 -5.47
C GLU A 23 -10.85 16.60 -5.69
N CYS A 24 -9.80 16.83 -4.90
CA CYS A 24 -8.56 16.07 -5.01
C CYS A 24 -8.68 14.70 -4.34
N ASN A 25 -8.24 13.66 -5.03
CA ASN A 25 -8.12 12.34 -4.42
C ASN A 25 -6.87 12.26 -3.51
N TYR A 26 -6.84 11.25 -2.64
CA TYR A 26 -5.75 11.04 -1.69
C TYR A 26 -4.37 10.92 -2.37
N GLY A 27 -4.29 10.18 -3.48
CA GLY A 27 -3.06 10.01 -4.24
C GLY A 27 -2.50 11.33 -4.77
N GLN A 28 -3.35 12.21 -5.32
CA GLN A 28 -2.95 13.55 -5.78
C GLN A 28 -2.38 14.40 -4.63
N ILE A 29 -3.02 14.34 -3.45
CA ILE A 29 -2.55 15.07 -2.26
C ILE A 29 -1.17 14.56 -1.86
N VAL A 30 -0.98 13.23 -1.76
CA VAL A 30 0.31 12.63 -1.39
C VAL A 30 1.40 13.00 -2.39
N MET A 31 1.15 12.84 -3.70
CA MET A 31 2.13 13.14 -4.74
C MET A 31 2.55 14.62 -4.71
N ASN A 32 1.60 15.55 -4.53
CA ASN A 32 1.92 16.96 -4.38
C ASN A 32 2.74 17.25 -3.11
N LEU A 33 2.45 16.60 -2.00
CA LEU A 33 3.19 16.79 -0.75
C LEU A 33 4.63 16.29 -0.84
N LEU A 34 4.86 15.18 -1.55
CA LEU A 34 6.20 14.63 -1.78
C LEU A 34 7.08 15.57 -2.62
N GLU A 35 6.49 16.31 -3.56
CA GLU A 35 7.22 17.27 -4.42
C GLU A 35 7.73 18.52 -3.70
N ARG A 36 7.12 18.93 -2.58
CA ARG A 36 7.42 20.22 -1.93
C ARG A 36 8.80 20.29 -1.25
N SER A 37 9.37 19.15 -0.84
CA SER A 37 10.72 19.12 -0.26
C SER A 37 11.41 17.80 -0.62
N PRO A 38 11.82 17.63 -1.89
CA PRO A 38 12.24 16.35 -2.44
C PRO A 38 13.36 15.69 -1.62
N ASP A 39 14.30 16.48 -1.11
CA ASP A 39 15.50 15.99 -0.42
C ASP A 39 15.28 15.60 1.05
N LYS A 40 14.10 15.86 1.62
CA LYS A 40 13.82 15.49 3.01
C LYS A 40 13.65 13.99 3.15
N VAL A 41 14.37 13.38 4.09
CA VAL A 41 14.12 12.01 4.55
C VAL A 41 12.70 11.92 5.10
N ILE A 42 11.94 10.95 4.58
CA ILE A 42 10.56 10.65 4.99
C ILE A 42 10.45 9.30 5.69
N GLN A 43 11.37 8.38 5.41
CA GLN A 43 11.40 7.05 6.01
C GLN A 43 12.83 6.66 6.37
N ILE A 44 12.96 5.98 7.50
CA ILE A 44 14.20 5.36 7.97
C ILE A 44 13.83 3.93 8.32
N ASP A 45 14.54 2.98 7.74
CA ASP A 45 14.43 1.57 8.07
C ASP A 45 15.18 1.29 9.38
N GLY A 46 14.48 0.71 10.35
CA GLY A 46 15.02 0.51 11.70
C GLY A 46 16.08 -0.59 11.79
N ASP A 47 16.01 -1.58 10.90
CA ASP A 47 16.86 -2.77 10.94
C ASP A 47 18.16 -2.56 10.16
N THR A 48 18.07 -1.86 9.04
CA THR A 48 19.22 -1.61 8.13
C THR A 48 19.81 -0.22 8.27
N GLY A 49 19.06 0.74 8.83
CA GLY A 49 19.43 2.16 8.84
C GLY A 49 19.31 2.84 7.47
N ALA A 50 18.77 2.16 6.45
CA ALA A 50 18.51 2.74 5.14
C ALA A 50 17.55 3.92 5.26
N THR A 51 17.79 4.96 4.48
CA THR A 51 16.95 6.18 4.48
C THR A 51 16.34 6.40 3.12
N MET A 52 15.11 6.88 3.10
CA MET A 52 14.40 7.24 1.86
C MET A 52 13.95 8.69 1.93
N THR A 53 14.33 9.46 0.92
CA THR A 53 13.87 10.83 0.69
C THR A 53 12.47 10.87 0.07
N ARG A 54 11.82 12.03 0.11
CA ARG A 54 10.52 12.24 -0.55
C ARG A 54 10.60 12.04 -2.06
N ALA A 55 11.70 12.45 -2.70
CA ALA A 55 11.92 12.23 -4.13
C ALA A 55 12.00 10.73 -4.47
N GLU A 56 12.74 9.95 -3.68
CA GLU A 56 12.86 8.51 -3.87
C GLU A 56 11.53 7.80 -3.60
N MET A 57 10.81 8.18 -2.55
CA MET A 57 9.46 7.67 -2.28
C MET A 57 8.51 7.95 -3.45
N ARG A 58 8.49 9.21 -3.95
CA ARG A 58 7.68 9.59 -5.11
C ARG A 58 8.04 8.74 -6.33
N LEU A 59 9.33 8.57 -6.61
CA LEU A 59 9.79 7.77 -7.75
C LEU A 59 9.36 6.30 -7.65
N ARG A 60 9.47 5.69 -6.47
CA ARG A 60 9.02 4.30 -6.24
C ARG A 60 7.50 4.17 -6.39
N ILE A 61 6.74 5.14 -5.87
CA ILE A 61 5.28 5.20 -6.05
C ILE A 61 4.92 5.23 -7.54
N VAL A 62 5.54 6.13 -8.32
CA VAL A 62 5.29 6.26 -9.76
C VAL A 62 5.57 4.95 -10.49
N ARG A 63 6.72 4.32 -10.22
CA ARG A 63 7.11 3.07 -10.87
C ARG A 63 6.15 1.94 -10.53
N ALA A 64 5.84 1.76 -9.25
CA ALA A 64 4.89 0.74 -8.80
C ALA A 64 3.50 0.96 -9.39
N ALA A 65 3.01 2.21 -9.37
CA ALA A 65 1.72 2.58 -9.95
C ALA A 65 1.66 2.25 -11.45
N GLN A 66 2.68 2.63 -12.22
CA GLN A 66 2.75 2.36 -13.65
C GLN A 66 2.88 0.87 -13.96
N ASN A 67 3.69 0.12 -13.22
CA ASN A 67 3.85 -1.31 -13.42
C ASN A 67 2.58 -2.09 -13.02
N LEU A 68 1.92 -1.74 -11.92
CA LEU A 68 0.63 -2.33 -11.53
C LEU A 68 -0.48 -2.01 -12.55
N THR A 69 -0.51 -0.77 -13.06
CA THR A 69 -1.46 -0.37 -14.12
C THR A 69 -1.21 -1.18 -15.41
N LYS A 70 0.05 -1.38 -15.80
CA LYS A 70 0.42 -2.24 -16.95
C LYS A 70 -0.02 -3.70 -16.76
N LEU A 71 -0.05 -4.18 -15.53
CA LEU A 71 -0.54 -5.52 -15.18
C LEU A 71 -2.08 -5.61 -15.15
N GLY A 72 -2.78 -4.48 -15.34
CA GLY A 72 -4.23 -4.40 -15.45
C GLY A 72 -4.95 -4.09 -14.13
N TYR A 73 -4.23 -3.70 -13.07
CA TYR A 73 -4.84 -3.33 -11.79
C TYR A 73 -5.23 -1.85 -11.75
N GLY A 74 -6.37 -1.54 -11.15
CA GLY A 74 -6.83 -0.16 -11.03
C GLY A 74 -8.08 0.01 -10.17
N VAL A 75 -8.87 1.03 -10.52
CA VAL A 75 -10.07 1.45 -9.77
C VAL A 75 -11.02 0.27 -9.54
N GLY A 76 -11.36 0.04 -8.27
CA GLY A 76 -12.31 -0.99 -7.85
C GLY A 76 -11.69 -2.36 -7.56
N ASP A 77 -10.40 -2.55 -7.87
CA ASP A 77 -9.67 -3.74 -7.42
C ASP A 77 -9.26 -3.59 -5.96
N ILE A 78 -9.14 -4.73 -5.26
CA ILE A 78 -8.64 -4.79 -3.89
C ILE A 78 -7.42 -5.70 -3.81
N ALA A 79 -6.36 -5.21 -3.18
CA ALA A 79 -5.18 -6.00 -2.84
C ALA A 79 -5.21 -6.43 -1.36
N SER A 80 -4.85 -7.67 -1.06
CA SER A 80 -4.52 -8.07 0.32
C SER A 80 -3.03 -7.83 0.58
N VAL A 81 -2.72 -7.18 1.68
CA VAL A 81 -1.33 -6.91 2.09
C VAL A 81 -1.09 -7.58 3.43
N VAL A 82 -0.23 -8.60 3.43
CA VAL A 82 0.11 -9.45 4.56
C VAL A 82 1.61 -9.32 4.84
N ALA A 83 2.04 -8.10 5.12
CA ALA A 83 3.46 -7.75 5.21
C ALA A 83 3.78 -7.01 6.50
N VAL A 84 4.99 -7.23 7.02
CA VAL A 84 5.59 -6.41 8.07
C VAL A 84 6.16 -5.11 7.47
N ASN A 85 6.52 -4.17 8.34
CA ASN A 85 7.16 -2.93 7.91
C ASN A 85 8.51 -3.24 7.24
N SER A 86 8.68 -2.73 6.02
CA SER A 86 9.91 -2.79 5.25
C SER A 86 10.10 -1.49 4.46
N GLU A 87 11.28 -1.33 3.85
CA GLU A 87 11.61 -0.16 3.04
C GLU A 87 10.56 0.08 1.94
N ASN A 88 10.05 -0.98 1.31
CA ASN A 88 9.16 -0.90 0.15
C ASN A 88 7.66 -1.00 0.46
N LEU A 89 7.24 -1.25 1.71
CA LEU A 89 5.82 -1.36 2.05
C LEU A 89 5.07 -0.04 1.84
N ALA A 90 5.62 1.07 2.34
CA ALA A 90 5.01 2.39 2.22
C ALA A 90 4.85 2.84 0.75
N PRO A 91 5.90 2.83 -0.11
CA PRO A 91 5.73 3.22 -1.51
C PRO A 91 4.78 2.29 -2.27
N LEU A 92 4.72 1.00 -1.94
CA LEU A 92 3.76 0.06 -2.52
C LEU A 92 2.31 0.45 -2.19
N VAL A 93 1.99 0.61 -0.92
CA VAL A 93 0.61 0.91 -0.47
C VAL A 93 0.14 2.26 -1.01
N LEU A 94 1.03 3.26 -1.04
CA LEU A 94 0.74 4.55 -1.65
C LEU A 94 0.52 4.43 -3.16
N ALA A 95 1.29 3.58 -3.87
CA ALA A 95 1.07 3.32 -5.28
C ALA A 95 -0.30 2.72 -5.57
N LEU A 96 -0.75 1.74 -4.77
CA LEU A 96 -2.10 1.17 -4.87
C LEU A 96 -3.17 2.26 -4.76
N GLN A 97 -3.05 3.12 -3.75
CA GLN A 97 -4.00 4.23 -3.55
C GLN A 97 -3.99 5.25 -4.70
N VAL A 98 -2.82 5.54 -5.27
CA VAL A 98 -2.70 6.47 -6.40
C VAL A 98 -3.41 5.93 -7.65
N ILE A 99 -3.39 4.63 -7.89
CA ILE A 99 -4.09 3.99 -9.03
C ILE A 99 -5.54 3.59 -8.71
N GLY A 100 -6.05 3.95 -7.53
CA GLY A 100 -7.41 3.65 -7.11
C GLY A 100 -7.65 2.20 -6.69
N VAL A 101 -6.59 1.43 -6.44
CA VAL A 101 -6.67 0.09 -5.88
C VAL A 101 -6.83 0.21 -4.36
N GLY A 102 -7.92 -0.34 -3.83
CA GLY A 102 -8.10 -0.48 -2.40
C GLY A 102 -7.15 -1.55 -1.84
N PHE A 103 -6.88 -1.51 -0.54
CA PHE A 103 -6.15 -2.61 0.08
C PHE A 103 -6.75 -3.00 1.44
N ASN A 104 -6.63 -4.28 1.74
CA ASN A 104 -6.96 -4.88 3.03
C ASN A 104 -5.67 -5.32 3.71
N ALA A 105 -5.29 -4.62 4.78
CA ALA A 105 -4.13 -4.97 5.58
C ALA A 105 -4.46 -6.12 6.53
N LEU A 106 -3.80 -7.26 6.36
CA LEU A 106 -3.95 -8.43 7.21
C LEU A 106 -2.75 -8.54 8.13
N ALA A 107 -2.99 -8.95 9.38
CA ALA A 107 -1.89 -9.18 10.31
C ALA A 107 -1.03 -10.37 9.80
N PRO A 108 0.30 -10.23 9.76
CA PRO A 108 1.20 -11.34 9.38
C PRO A 108 1.08 -12.57 10.29
N SER A 109 0.55 -12.40 11.49
CA SER A 109 0.30 -13.46 12.47
C SER A 109 -0.99 -14.25 12.24
N PHE A 110 -1.84 -13.84 11.30
CA PHE A 110 -3.06 -14.57 10.99
C PHE A 110 -2.75 -15.96 10.46
N ASP A 111 -3.62 -16.92 10.75
CA ASP A 111 -3.55 -18.23 10.12
C ASP A 111 -4.20 -18.22 8.72
N ALA A 112 -4.08 -19.34 8.00
CA ALA A 112 -4.58 -19.44 6.64
C ALA A 112 -6.11 -19.32 6.54
N ASP A 113 -6.85 -19.69 7.59
CA ASP A 113 -8.32 -19.61 7.62
C ASP A 113 -8.80 -18.18 7.88
N GLU A 114 -8.14 -17.46 8.78
CA GLU A 114 -8.35 -16.03 9.02
C GLU A 114 -8.04 -15.19 7.77
N MET A 115 -6.89 -15.44 7.13
CA MET A 115 -6.54 -14.78 5.88
C MET A 115 -7.54 -15.09 4.77
N ALA A 116 -7.93 -16.35 4.59
CA ALA A 116 -8.91 -16.76 3.59
C ALA A 116 -10.29 -16.14 3.83
N HIS A 117 -10.72 -16.03 5.09
CA HIS A 117 -11.96 -15.37 5.45
C HIS A 117 -11.98 -13.92 4.95
N MET A 118 -10.93 -13.17 5.28
CA MET A 118 -10.81 -11.76 4.88
C MET A 118 -10.68 -11.58 3.36
N MET A 119 -9.84 -12.38 2.71
CA MET A 119 -9.66 -12.35 1.24
C MET A 119 -10.96 -12.64 0.49
N ARG A 120 -11.80 -13.54 1.02
CA ARG A 120 -13.12 -13.85 0.44
C ARG A 120 -14.08 -12.68 0.56
N GLN A 121 -14.07 -11.99 1.71
CA GLN A 121 -14.94 -10.83 1.93
C GLN A 121 -14.53 -9.64 1.05
N THR A 122 -13.24 -9.45 0.81
CA THR A 122 -12.71 -8.34 0.01
C THR A 122 -12.51 -8.67 -1.46
N GLU A 123 -12.83 -9.89 -1.90
CA GLU A 123 -12.65 -10.35 -3.28
C GLU A 123 -11.27 -9.99 -3.85
N SER A 124 -10.22 -10.25 -3.07
CA SER A 124 -8.87 -9.79 -3.38
C SER A 124 -8.42 -10.26 -4.76
N LYS A 125 -7.92 -9.33 -5.59
CA LYS A 125 -7.39 -9.61 -6.95
C LYS A 125 -5.88 -9.69 -7.01
N LEU A 126 -5.22 -9.22 -5.95
CA LEU A 126 -3.77 -9.20 -5.82
C LEU A 126 -3.39 -9.44 -4.36
N VAL A 127 -2.27 -10.12 -4.12
CA VAL A 127 -1.76 -10.34 -2.76
C VAL A 127 -0.30 -9.93 -2.67
N PHE A 128 0.06 -9.26 -1.58
CA PHE A 128 1.43 -8.96 -1.17
C PHE A 128 1.70 -9.63 0.17
N CYS A 129 2.87 -10.23 0.33
CA CYS A 129 3.22 -10.97 1.54
C CYS A 129 4.73 -11.00 1.77
N ASP A 130 5.17 -11.40 2.96
CA ASP A 130 6.58 -11.60 3.24
C ASP A 130 7.01 -13.03 2.89
N ALA A 131 8.30 -13.26 2.69
CA ALA A 131 8.81 -14.62 2.47
C ALA A 131 8.42 -15.56 3.64
N ASP A 132 8.46 -15.07 4.87
CA ASP A 132 8.18 -15.84 6.08
C ASP A 132 6.73 -16.36 6.18
N ASN A 133 5.77 -15.66 5.58
CA ASN A 133 4.35 -16.04 5.60
C ASN A 133 3.82 -16.51 4.24
N TYR A 134 4.71 -16.63 3.24
CA TYR A 134 4.36 -17.00 1.87
C TYR A 134 3.60 -18.33 1.79
N ASP A 135 4.03 -19.36 2.51
CA ASP A 135 3.37 -20.67 2.51
C ASP A 135 1.93 -20.60 3.08
N THR A 136 1.75 -19.85 4.17
CA THR A 136 0.43 -19.61 4.78
C THR A 136 -0.49 -18.87 3.81
N VAL A 137 0.03 -17.83 3.14
CA VAL A 137 -0.68 -17.06 2.12
C VAL A 137 -1.05 -17.94 0.92
N GLN A 138 -0.17 -18.86 0.50
CA GLN A 138 -0.49 -19.83 -0.54
C GLN A 138 -1.63 -20.78 -0.14
N VAL A 139 -1.67 -21.21 1.12
CA VAL A 139 -2.80 -22.03 1.62
C VAL A 139 -4.09 -21.22 1.62
N ALA A 140 -4.06 -19.97 2.11
CA ALA A 140 -5.22 -19.09 2.16
C ALA A 140 -5.79 -18.79 0.76
N THR A 141 -4.91 -18.46 -0.19
CA THR A 141 -5.28 -18.18 -1.60
C THR A 141 -5.90 -19.39 -2.28
N ARG A 142 -5.38 -20.61 -2.05
CA ARG A 142 -6.02 -21.85 -2.51
C ARG A 142 -7.43 -22.06 -1.92
N LYS A 143 -7.64 -21.77 -0.63
CA LYS A 143 -8.95 -21.91 0.06
C LYS A 143 -10.03 -20.98 -0.51
N VAL A 144 -9.65 -19.87 -1.14
CA VAL A 144 -10.60 -18.92 -1.76
C VAL A 144 -10.66 -19.04 -3.28
N GLY A 145 -9.93 -19.98 -3.89
CA GLY A 145 -9.86 -20.10 -5.35
C GLY A 145 -9.22 -18.88 -6.03
N PHE A 146 -8.27 -18.23 -5.35
CA PHE A 146 -7.57 -17.06 -5.87
C PHE A 146 -6.72 -17.45 -7.09
N GLY A 147 -6.99 -16.78 -8.22
CA GLY A 147 -6.24 -16.95 -9.47
C GLY A 147 -5.39 -15.73 -9.85
N GLY A 148 -5.21 -14.77 -8.93
CA GLY A 148 -4.43 -13.56 -9.16
C GLY A 148 -2.94 -13.75 -8.90
N ARG A 149 -2.21 -12.63 -8.82
CA ARG A 149 -0.76 -12.64 -8.56
C ARG A 149 -0.47 -12.50 -7.06
N ILE A 150 0.55 -13.21 -6.60
CA ILE A 150 1.14 -13.05 -5.26
C ILE A 150 2.51 -12.42 -5.46
N PHE A 151 2.75 -11.27 -4.86
CA PHE A 151 4.07 -10.65 -4.76
C PHE A 151 4.63 -10.86 -3.36
N VAL A 152 5.94 -11.11 -3.29
CA VAL A 152 6.69 -11.30 -2.07
C VAL A 152 7.59 -10.10 -1.85
N MET A 153 7.53 -9.50 -0.65
CA MET A 153 8.19 -8.25 -0.32
C MET A 153 9.72 -8.37 -0.37
N GLU A 154 10.31 -9.07 0.59
CA GLU A 154 11.75 -9.30 0.65
C GLU A 154 12.04 -10.80 0.53
N ASN A 155 13.24 -11.15 0.04
CA ASN A 155 13.70 -12.53 -0.07
C ASN A 155 12.75 -13.45 -0.84
N ALA A 156 12.17 -12.94 -1.93
CA ALA A 156 11.24 -13.69 -2.76
C ALA A 156 11.86 -14.98 -3.32
N PRO A 157 11.08 -16.08 -3.43
CA PRO A 157 11.60 -17.36 -3.91
C PRO A 157 12.03 -17.34 -5.38
N ASN A 158 11.55 -16.38 -6.18
CA ASN A 158 11.97 -16.14 -7.55
C ASN A 158 11.67 -14.69 -7.97
N GLU A 159 12.31 -14.24 -9.05
CA GLU A 159 12.14 -12.87 -9.55
C GLU A 159 10.70 -12.57 -10.04
N GLU A 160 9.97 -13.57 -10.53
CA GLU A 160 8.62 -13.38 -11.07
C GLU A 160 7.59 -12.99 -9.99
N CYS A 161 7.83 -13.37 -8.74
CA CYS A 161 7.00 -12.98 -7.61
C CYS A 161 7.64 -11.89 -6.74
N ALA A 162 8.87 -11.45 -7.00
CA ALA A 162 9.50 -10.40 -6.20
C ALA A 162 8.80 -9.04 -6.37
N VAL A 163 8.51 -8.33 -5.27
CA VAL A 163 7.90 -6.99 -5.34
C VAL A 163 8.82 -5.97 -6.02
N ASP A 164 10.14 -6.18 -5.98
CA ASP A 164 11.16 -5.33 -6.60
C ASP A 164 10.90 -5.07 -8.08
N GLN A 165 10.26 -6.02 -8.78
CA GLN A 165 9.91 -5.86 -10.19
C GLN A 165 8.96 -4.67 -10.42
N LEU A 166 8.10 -4.35 -9.44
CA LEU A 166 7.17 -3.24 -9.52
C LEU A 166 7.89 -1.89 -9.41
N PHE A 167 9.07 -1.85 -8.80
CA PHE A 167 9.89 -0.65 -8.64
C PHE A 167 10.94 -0.46 -9.74
N ARG A 168 10.95 -1.33 -10.76
CA ARG A 168 11.84 -1.20 -11.92
C ARG A 168 11.43 -0.01 -12.79
N THR A 169 12.44 0.62 -13.39
CA THR A 169 12.28 1.78 -14.28
C THR A 169 11.30 1.48 -15.40
N THR A 170 10.39 2.40 -15.66
CA THR A 170 9.34 2.24 -16.68
C THR A 170 9.64 3.00 -17.97
N GLY A 171 10.57 3.97 -17.92
CA GLY A 171 10.90 4.88 -19.01
C GLY A 171 9.88 6.00 -19.22
N MET A 172 8.80 6.01 -18.42
CA MET A 172 7.69 6.95 -18.53
C MET A 172 7.39 7.65 -17.20
N GLU A 173 8.33 7.64 -16.26
CA GLU A 173 8.12 8.23 -14.92
C GLU A 173 7.80 9.74 -14.97
N HIS A 174 8.20 10.42 -16.04
CA HIS A 174 7.92 11.83 -16.29
C HIS A 174 6.48 12.13 -16.73
N VAL A 175 5.70 11.10 -17.10
CA VAL A 175 4.32 11.21 -17.60
C VAL A 175 3.29 11.13 -16.46
N PHE A 176 3.75 10.86 -15.23
CA PHE A 176 2.91 10.56 -14.08
C PHE A 176 2.58 11.79 -13.21
#